data_AF-A0A833HJT8-F1
#
_entry.id   AF-A0A833HJT8-F1
#
_cell.length_a   1.000
_cell.length_b   1.000
_cell.length_c   1.000
_cell.angle_alpha   90.00
_cell.angle_beta   90.00
_cell.angle_gamma   90.00
#
_symmetry.space_group_name_H-M   'P 1'
#
loop_
_entity.id
_entity.type
_entity.pdbx_description
1 polymer ?
#
loop_
_entity_poly.entity_id
_entity_poly.type
_entity_poly.pdbx_seq_one_letter_code
_entity_poly.pdbx_strand_id
1 'polypeptide(L)'
;MAPVEGVVVETNSRVEQDPELASTDPYGRGWLYKVRTADLGRHLRNLLSGSLAHRFVEDSREKLQLELMALSGTVLADGGEPAADFTRHLSDEDWHRLTREFLLT
;
A
#
# COMPACT_ATOMS: atom_id res chain seq x y z
N MET A 1 4.42 3.06 7.98
CA MET A 1 4.27 4.31 8.76
C MET A 1 2.81 4.48 9.18
N ALA A 2 2.53 5.20 10.27
CA ALA A 2 1.16 5.51 10.70
C ALA A 2 0.67 6.84 10.09
N PRO A 3 -0.60 6.95 9.66
CA PRO A 3 -1.13 8.16 9.03
C PRO A 3 -1.41 9.31 10.01
N VAL A 4 -1.49 9.00 11.31
CA VAL A 4 -1.80 9.97 12.38
C VAL A 4 -0.99 9.67 13.63
N GLU A 5 -0.68 10.70 14.41
CA GLU A 5 -0.09 10.55 15.74
C GLU A 5 -1.17 10.18 16.78
N GLY A 6 -0.86 9.24 17.66
CA GLY A 6 -1.75 8.85 18.75
C GLY A 6 -1.29 7.60 19.49
N VAL A 7 -2.18 7.09 20.36
CA VAL A 7 -1.95 5.88 21.15
C VAL A 7 -2.81 4.76 20.60
N VAL A 8 -2.21 3.61 20.29
CA VAL A 8 -2.95 2.40 19.91
C VAL A 8 -3.77 1.94 21.11
N VAL A 9 -5.08 1.80 20.90
CA VAL A 9 -6.02 1.33 21.91
C VAL A 9 -6.52 -0.09 21.64
N GLU A 10 -6.38 -0.57 20.41
CA GLU A 10 -6.80 -1.92 20.02
C GLU A 10 -5.99 -2.40 18.81
N THR A 11 -5.63 -3.68 18.81
CA THR A 11 -5.06 -4.41 17.68
C THR A 11 -6.04 -5.49 17.22
N ASN A 12 -6.12 -5.75 15.91
CA ASN A 12 -7.03 -6.77 15.39
C ASN A 12 -6.40 -8.16 15.40
N SER A 13 -6.62 -8.90 16.48
CA SER A 13 -6.15 -10.28 16.65
C SER A 13 -6.67 -11.25 15.57
N ARG A 14 -7.75 -10.91 14.86
CA ARG A 14 -8.25 -11.74 13.75
C ARG A 14 -7.32 -11.68 12.55
N VAL A 15 -6.73 -10.52 12.27
CA VAL A 15 -5.74 -10.35 11.19
C VAL A 15 -4.42 -11.02 11.55
N GLU A 16 -4.06 -11.06 12.85
CA GLU A 16 -2.89 -11.82 13.31
C GLU A 16 -3.05 -13.33 13.07
N GLN A 17 -4.28 -13.85 13.22
CA GLN A 17 -4.60 -15.26 12.98
C GLN A 17 -4.82 -15.58 11.50
N ASP A 18 -5.38 -14.63 10.75
CA ASP A 18 -5.70 -14.74 9.33
C ASP A 18 -5.31 -13.44 8.58
N PRO A 19 -4.07 -13.38 8.07
CA PRO A 19 -3.58 -12.21 7.33
C PRO A 19 -4.35 -11.92 6.03
N GLU A 20 -5.04 -12.90 5.45
CA GLU A 20 -5.79 -12.71 4.21
C GLU A 20 -6.96 -11.73 4.39
N LEU A 21 -7.47 -11.58 5.62
CA LEU A 21 -8.51 -10.60 5.94
C LEU A 21 -8.09 -9.17 5.62
N ALA A 22 -6.80 -8.82 5.79
CA ALA A 22 -6.29 -7.50 5.47
C ALA A 22 -6.35 -7.20 3.96
N SER A 23 -6.30 -8.24 3.11
CA SER A 23 -6.39 -8.09 1.66
C SER A 23 -7.82 -8.22 1.15
N THR A 24 -8.62 -9.13 1.72
CA THR A 24 -9.95 -9.48 1.21
C THR A 24 -11.05 -8.54 1.72
N ASP A 25 -10.89 -7.99 2.92
CA ASP A 25 -11.86 -7.10 3.56
C ASP A 25 -11.16 -5.96 4.33
N PRO A 26 -10.33 -5.13 3.66
CA PRO A 26 -9.41 -4.17 4.30
C PRO A 26 -10.13 -3.12 5.16
N TYR A 27 -11.34 -2.71 4.75
CA TYR A 27 -12.11 -1.67 5.42
C TYR A 27 -13.23 -2.20 6.33
N GLY A 28 -13.48 -3.52 6.30
CA GLY A 28 -14.43 -4.18 7.19
C GLY A 28 -13.71 -4.96 8.28
N ARG A 29 -13.64 -6.29 8.16
CA ARG A 29 -13.04 -7.17 9.17
C ARG A 29 -11.52 -7.12 9.24
N GLY A 30 -10.87 -6.59 8.20
CA GLY A 30 -9.42 -6.51 8.03
C GLY A 30 -8.74 -5.24 8.57
N TRP A 31 -9.42 -4.41 9.36
CA TRP A 31 -8.79 -3.25 10.00
C TRP A 31 -7.59 -3.69 10.87
N LEU A 32 -6.54 -2.87 10.97
CA LEU A 32 -5.30 -3.26 11.68
C LEU A 32 -5.26 -2.76 13.12
N TYR A 33 -5.45 -1.45 13.30
CA TYR A 33 -5.31 -0.77 14.59
C TYR A 33 -6.45 0.22 14.82
N LYS A 34 -6.88 0.37 16.07
CA LYS A 34 -7.63 1.55 16.53
C LYS A 34 -6.69 2.45 17.30
N VAL A 35 -6.68 3.73 16.92
CA VAL A 35 -5.77 4.74 17.49
C VAL A 35 -6.59 5.86 18.11
N ARG A 36 -6.28 6.21 19.35
CA ARG A 36 -6.82 7.38 20.04
C ARG A 36 -5.88 8.56 19.84
N THR A 37 -6.41 9.67 19.34
CA THR A 37 -5.66 10.91 19.11
C THR A 37 -6.38 12.10 19.74
N ALA A 38 -5.61 13.08 20.22
CA ALA A 38 -6.17 14.26 20.89
C ALA A 38 -6.65 15.33 19.90
N ASP A 39 -6.07 15.40 18.70
CA ASP A 39 -6.40 16.41 17.66
C ASP A 39 -6.68 15.75 16.31
N LEU A 40 -7.76 14.95 16.27
CA LEU A 40 -8.18 14.24 15.06
C LEU A 40 -8.45 15.23 13.90
N GLY A 41 -9.08 16.36 14.19
CA GLY A 41 -9.42 17.37 13.19
C GLY A 41 -8.19 17.91 12.47
N ARG A 42 -7.07 18.14 13.17
CA ARG A 42 -5.81 18.56 12.53
C ARG A 42 -5.20 17.45 11.68
N HIS A 43 -5.15 16.23 12.20
CA HIS A 43 -4.52 15.12 11.50
C HIS A 43 -5.26 14.78 10.19
N LEU A 44 -6.59 14.82 10.19
CA LEU A 44 -7.39 14.52 9.00
C LEU A 44 -7.23 15.54 7.88
N ARG A 45 -6.95 16.82 8.18
CA ARG A 45 -6.77 17.85 7.14
C ARG A 45 -5.55 17.64 6.26
N ASN A 46 -4.55 16.92 6.76
CA ASN A 46 -3.31 16.64 6.03
C ASN A 46 -3.38 15.32 5.25
N LEU A 47 -4.51 14.63 5.26
CA LEU A 47 -4.71 13.40 4.50
C LEU A 47 -5.34 13.68 3.14
N LEU A 48 -4.89 12.94 2.13
CA LEU A 48 -5.55 12.91 0.84
C LEU A 48 -6.96 12.33 1.01
N SER A 49 -7.96 12.98 0.41
CA SER A 49 -9.36 12.54 0.50
C SER A 49 -10.10 12.79 -0.81
N GLY A 50 -11.23 12.08 -0.99
CA GLY A 50 -12.10 12.23 -2.16
C GLY A 50 -11.38 12.05 -3.49
N SER A 51 -11.60 12.98 -4.42
CA SER A 51 -11.02 12.95 -5.77
C SER A 51 -9.49 13.05 -5.77
N LEU A 52 -8.89 13.72 -4.78
CA LEU A 52 -7.43 13.83 -4.67
C LEU A 52 -6.80 12.48 -4.32
N ALA A 53 -7.40 11.73 -3.38
CA ALA A 53 -6.93 10.38 -3.06
C ALA A 53 -7.08 9.44 -4.25
N HIS A 54 -8.23 9.48 -4.95
CA HIS A 54 -8.45 8.65 -6.14
C HIS A 54 -7.42 8.96 -7.23
N ARG A 55 -7.20 10.24 -7.53
CA ARG A 55 -6.22 10.65 -8.54
C ARG A 55 -4.80 10.22 -8.16
N PHE A 56 -4.40 10.43 -6.91
CA PHE A 56 -3.10 10.00 -6.43
C PHE A 56 -2.89 8.49 -6.61
N VAL A 57 -3.89 7.68 -6.28
CA VAL A 57 -3.81 6.22 -6.46
C VAL A 57 -3.67 5.87 -7.93
N GLU A 58 -4.42 6.52 -8.81
CA GLU A 58 -4.39 6.21 -10.24
C GLU A 58 -3.08 6.63 -10.90
N ASP A 59 -2.61 7.85 -10.62
CA ASP A 59 -1.31 8.35 -11.08
C ASP A 59 -0.17 7.45 -10.56
N SER A 60 -0.27 6.99 -9.31
CA SER A 60 0.71 6.06 -8.72
C SER A 60 0.67 4.68 -9.39
N ARG A 61 -0.53 4.17 -9.72
CA ARG A 61 -0.69 2.89 -10.40
C ARG A 61 -0.08 2.92 -11.79
N GLU A 62 -0.35 3.96 -12.57
CA GLU A 62 0.20 4.13 -13.92
C GLU A 62 1.72 4.22 -13.89
N LYS A 63 2.26 5.00 -12.95
CA LYS A 63 3.72 5.12 -12.78
C LYS A 63 4.35 3.80 -12.39
N LEU A 64 3.79 3.11 -11.39
CA LEU A 64 4.30 1.82 -10.94
C LEU A 64 4.27 0.79 -12.09
N GLN A 65 3.18 0.77 -12.87
CA GLN A 65 3.08 -0.12 -14.03
C GLN A 65 4.19 0.16 -15.06
N LEU A 66 4.45 1.41 -15.40
CA LEU A 66 5.52 1.78 -16.34
C LEU A 66 6.91 1.38 -15.81
N GLU A 67 7.17 1.58 -14.52
CA GLU A 67 8.43 1.16 -13.92
C GLU A 67 8.59 -0.35 -13.86
N LEU A 68 7.53 -1.08 -13.51
CA LEU A 68 7.56 -2.55 -13.53
C LEU A 68 7.79 -3.08 -14.94
N MET A 69 7.20 -2.46 -15.96
CA MET A 69 7.49 -2.80 -17.37
C MET A 69 8.96 -2.55 -17.73
N ALA A 70 9.57 -1.48 -17.23
CA ALA A 70 10.99 -1.21 -17.45
C ALA A 70 11.90 -2.22 -16.73
N LEU A 71 11.50 -2.68 -15.55
CA LEU A 71 12.26 -3.65 -14.73
C LEU A 71 12.11 -5.11 -15.20
N SER A 72 11.01 -5.45 -15.85
CA SER A 72 10.70 -6.84 -16.24
C SER A 72 11.48 -7.37 -17.45
N GLY A 73 12.36 -6.55 -18.05
CA GLY A 73 13.22 -6.97 -19.16
C GLY A 73 12.43 -7.29 -20.44
N THR A 74 12.99 -8.14 -21.32
CA THR A 74 12.32 -8.56 -22.55
C THR A 74 11.19 -9.53 -22.24
N VAL A 75 9.95 -9.03 -22.17
CA VAL A 75 8.75 -9.86 -22.09
C VAL A 75 8.35 -10.36 -23.48
N LEU A 76 7.88 -11.60 -23.59
CA LEU A 76 7.23 -12.09 -24.80
C LEU A 76 5.90 -11.34 -24.99
N ALA A 77 5.44 -11.23 -26.25
CA ALA A 77 4.25 -10.46 -26.61
C ALA A 77 2.92 -11.03 -26.05
N ASP A 78 2.98 -12.13 -25.29
CA ASP A 78 1.84 -12.73 -24.60
C ASP A 78 1.56 -12.08 -23.23
N GLY A 79 2.43 -11.19 -22.75
CA GLY A 79 2.21 -10.42 -21.51
C GLY A 79 2.43 -11.20 -20.22
N GLY A 80 2.75 -12.49 -20.29
CA GLY A 80 2.93 -13.38 -19.15
C GLY A 80 1.67 -13.58 -18.28
N GLU A 81 1.79 -14.44 -17.26
CA GLU A 81 0.74 -14.63 -16.25
C GLU A 81 0.89 -13.62 -15.11
N PRO A 82 -0.21 -13.07 -14.55
CA PRO A 82 -0.14 -12.24 -13.34
C PRO A 82 0.47 -13.03 -12.19
N ALA A 83 1.73 -12.73 -11.85
CA ALA A 83 2.37 -13.31 -10.69
C ALA A 83 1.75 -12.70 -9.42
N ALA A 84 1.23 -13.54 -8.53
CA ALA A 84 0.75 -13.12 -7.22
C ALA A 84 1.84 -12.43 -6.37
N ASP A 85 3.11 -12.71 -6.68
CA ASP A 85 4.27 -12.15 -6.02
C ASP A 85 5.35 -11.78 -7.07
N PHE A 86 5.25 -10.56 -7.60
CA PHE A 86 6.22 -10.04 -8.56
C PHE A 86 7.57 -9.69 -7.93
N THR A 87 7.63 -9.59 -6.59
CA THR A 87 8.84 -9.17 -5.86
C THR A 87 9.98 -10.17 -5.97
N ARG A 88 9.67 -11.44 -6.24
CA ARG A 88 10.68 -12.51 -6.44
C ARG A 88 11.67 -12.24 -7.56
N HIS A 89 11.32 -11.36 -8.49
CA HIS A 89 12.15 -11.02 -9.64
C HIS A 89 12.83 -9.66 -9.48
N LEU A 90 12.60 -8.96 -8.37
CA LEU A 90 13.23 -7.68 -8.08
C LEU A 90 14.49 -7.88 -7.24
N SER A 91 15.52 -7.11 -7.54
CA SER A 91 16.68 -6.99 -6.66
C SER A 91 16.28 -6.23 -5.38
N ASP A 92 17.03 -6.42 -4.29
CA ASP A 92 16.84 -5.64 -3.06
C ASP A 92 16.96 -4.12 -3.31
N GLU A 93 17.82 -3.73 -4.26
CA GLU A 93 18.01 -2.33 -4.64
C GLU A 93 16.77 -1.75 -5.33
N ASP A 94 16.21 -2.48 -6.30
CA ASP A 94 14.99 -2.10 -7.01
C ASP A 94 13.78 -2.09 -6.08
N TRP A 95 13.69 -3.08 -5.19
CA TRP A 95 12.67 -3.12 -4.15
C TRP A 95 12.74 -1.89 -3.27
N HIS A 96 13.91 -1.58 -2.71
CA HIS A 96 14.09 -0.40 -1.86
C HIS A 96 13.83 0.92 -2.58
N ARG A 97 14.16 1.00 -3.89
CA ARG A 97 13.83 2.17 -4.72
C ARG A 97 12.33 2.33 -4.86
N LEU A 98 11.60 1.27 -5.22
CA LEU A 98 10.14 1.29 -5.37
C LEU A 98 9.44 1.60 -4.05
N THR A 99 9.85 1.01 -2.94
CA THR A 99 9.22 1.29 -1.63
C THR A 99 9.45 2.72 -1.19
N ARG A 100 10.65 3.29 -1.41
CA ARG A 100 10.93 4.71 -1.13
C ARG A 100 10.02 5.63 -1.93
N GLU A 101 9.82 5.31 -3.21
CA GLU A 101 9.08 6.15 -4.14
C GLU A 101 7.57 6.14 -3.89
N PHE A 102 6.98 4.96 -3.68
CA PHE A 102 5.53 4.78 -3.58
C PHE A 102 5.02 4.72 -2.14
N LEU A 103 5.83 4.26 -1.19
CA LEU A 103 5.44 4.10 0.22
C LEU A 103 6.09 5.14 1.15
N LEU A 104 6.95 6.02 0.60
CA LEU A 104 7.64 7.09 1.31
C LEU A 104 8.44 6.59 2.54
N THR A 105 8.96 5.34 2.47
CA THR A 105 9.74 4.66 3.52
C THR A 105 11.24 4.74 3.30
#